data_AF-A0A3M0W8J1-F1
#
_entry.id   AF-A0A3M0W8J1-F1
#
_cell.length_a   1.000
_cell.length_b   1.000
_cell.length_c   1.000
_cell.angle_alpha   90.00
_cell.angle_beta   90.00
_cell.angle_gamma   90.00
#
_symmetry.space_group_name_H-M   'P 1'
#
loop_
_entity.id
_entity.type
_entity.pdbx_description
1 polymer ?
#
loop_
_entity_poly.entity_id
_entity_poly.type
_entity_poly.pdbx_seq_one_letter_code
_entity_poly.pdbx_strand_id
1 'polypeptide(L)'
;MAKEIQDAQTDEPRAIGVRSGGRLARKYEYVLFYLFAIASWSLEITSGCVGSLYGAQSHVFIGTIVPFLVLYWAAFLQTVWMMATAPRHTIPDRIAYLNLACRLQRLCAPSAVMGMVIWAVGYRFRHSASSQAYWVIFLIVWIASTVVCMMNVYNNVTWESDLLHQIAPDYPQSNFWLGVFGIWSICQAKYPPPGKEFDAEPGEELQTLQAAWRLPIYNVMSDRRRVNGPPAGTLPPVFLEAADSTPRQRTRKAHELRRIFLQTGLIPSAAGSSYFELELAPQPRQFVGQPATVKLSCAVHGPKPLPRNASFSPNLQLTASVKFAPFATSERRGYIRDATERDLGVHLENALKAMLLPTRWPKSAIDVAITVLEAEGDASIPSQGGSGNVIASVGLMNILSGCITAASAALADARIDAVDLLTGGVVAVVSDPRSGQQTLLLDPNPTEHESVVAAGVVGVLPSRDEVAEIWTTGQLSSAGSAASAIGFDRLLDQAVIAAKAVQPVLKDALLESAKRVKQPPVAVGNKGKGAAIANNEDVEMAT
;
A
#
# COMPACT_ATOMS: atom_id res chain seq x y z
N MET A 1 31.84 0.27 -16.14
CA MET A 1 30.85 0.12 -15.06
C MET A 1 30.64 1.47 -14.40
N ALA A 2 29.38 1.90 -14.25
CA ALA A 2 29.07 3.09 -13.46
C ALA A 2 29.42 2.82 -11.99
N LYS A 3 30.00 3.81 -11.31
CA LYS A 3 30.29 3.70 -9.87
C LYS A 3 28.96 3.79 -9.12
N GLU A 4 28.76 2.91 -8.14
CA GLU A 4 27.58 2.90 -7.28
C GLU A 4 27.46 4.24 -6.54
N ILE A 5 26.25 4.79 -6.53
CA ILE A 5 25.94 6.09 -5.91
C ILE A 5 25.96 5.90 -4.39
N GLN A 6 26.92 6.55 -3.72
CA GLN A 6 27.11 6.39 -2.27
C GLN A 6 26.35 7.45 -1.46
N ASP A 7 26.00 8.59 -2.07
CA ASP A 7 25.22 9.67 -1.45
C ASP A 7 24.16 10.21 -2.43
N ALA A 8 22.89 9.93 -2.15
CA ALA A 8 21.74 10.33 -2.97
C ALA A 8 21.53 11.84 -3.14
N GLN A 9 22.23 12.65 -2.34
CA GLN A 9 22.15 14.11 -2.35
C GLN A 9 23.29 14.75 -3.18
N THR A 10 24.43 14.08 -3.28
CA THR A 10 25.63 14.58 -3.98
C THR A 10 25.80 13.96 -5.38
N ASP A 11 25.30 12.73 -5.59
CA ASP A 11 25.37 12.03 -6.87
C ASP A 11 24.03 12.15 -7.63
N GLU A 12 23.99 13.11 -8.57
CA GLU A 12 22.99 13.14 -9.66
C GLU A 12 23.50 12.30 -10.84
N PRO A 13 22.61 11.76 -11.70
CA PRO A 13 23.05 11.01 -12.84
C PRO A 13 23.79 11.89 -13.86
N ARG A 14 24.89 11.34 -14.36
CA ARG A 14 25.91 12.07 -15.13
C ARG A 14 25.38 12.53 -16.48
N ALA A 15 25.37 13.83 -16.72
CA ALA A 15 25.19 14.36 -18.06
C ALA A 15 26.55 14.42 -18.80
N ILE A 16 26.59 13.75 -19.95
CA ILE A 16 27.52 13.92 -21.07
C ILE A 16 28.90 13.24 -20.98
N GLY A 17 29.09 12.27 -21.88
CA GLY A 17 30.35 12.06 -22.60
C GLY A 17 30.17 12.53 -24.05
N VAL A 18 30.39 13.82 -24.32
CA VAL A 18 30.52 14.35 -25.68
C VAL A 18 31.90 13.92 -26.13
N ARG A 19 32.00 13.26 -27.28
CA ARG A 19 33.25 12.73 -27.84
C ARG A 19 34.35 13.78 -28.08
N SER A 20 34.11 15.07 -27.83
CA SER A 20 35.05 16.17 -28.05
C SER A 20 35.20 17.19 -26.91
N GLY A 21 34.74 16.93 -25.68
CA GLY A 21 34.93 17.91 -24.58
C GLY A 21 34.78 17.27 -23.20
N GLY A 22 35.80 17.42 -22.36
CA GLY A 22 35.91 16.76 -21.06
C GLY A 22 34.81 17.11 -20.04
N ARG A 23 34.87 16.41 -18.90
CA ARG A 23 33.87 16.44 -17.80
C ARG A 23 33.76 17.84 -17.18
N LEU A 24 32.57 18.47 -17.21
CA LEU A 24 32.27 19.65 -16.38
C LEU A 24 31.82 19.18 -14.99
N ALA A 25 32.38 19.75 -13.90
CA ALA A 25 31.94 19.42 -12.54
C ALA A 25 30.60 20.10 -12.19
N ARG A 26 29.74 19.42 -11.40
CA ARG A 26 28.35 19.81 -11.02
C ARG A 26 28.16 21.28 -10.61
N LYS A 27 29.12 21.86 -9.89
CA LYS A 27 29.08 23.29 -9.50
C LYS A 27 29.08 24.22 -10.72
N TYR A 28 29.86 23.90 -11.74
CA TYR A 28 29.94 24.70 -12.96
C TYR A 28 28.66 24.61 -13.79
N GLU A 29 27.95 23.49 -13.72
CA GLU A 29 26.71 23.29 -14.45
C GLU A 29 25.53 24.07 -13.84
N TYR A 30 25.41 24.06 -12.51
CA TYR A 30 24.45 24.91 -11.79
C TYR A 30 24.75 26.39 -11.99
N VAL A 31 26.03 26.78 -11.93
CA VAL A 31 26.47 28.17 -12.21
C VAL A 31 26.11 28.57 -13.65
N LEU A 32 26.34 27.69 -14.63
CA LEU A 32 26.01 27.95 -16.03
C LEU A 32 24.50 28.15 -16.22
N PHE A 33 23.66 27.34 -15.58
CA PHE A 33 22.22 27.49 -15.64
C PHE A 33 21.73 28.79 -15.01
N TYR A 34 22.21 29.13 -13.81
CA TYR A 34 21.80 30.38 -13.18
C TYR A 34 22.31 31.60 -13.96
N LEU A 35 23.48 31.50 -14.60
CA LEU A 35 23.98 32.53 -15.51
C LEU A 35 23.02 32.74 -16.68
N PHE A 36 22.54 31.67 -17.33
CA PHE A 36 21.58 31.77 -18.43
C PHE A 36 20.18 32.20 -17.96
N ALA A 37 19.69 31.66 -16.84
CA ALA A 37 18.35 31.95 -16.32
C ALA A 37 18.22 33.41 -15.84
N ILE A 38 19.18 33.90 -15.06
CA ILE A 38 19.15 35.27 -14.54
C ILE A 38 19.33 36.28 -15.68
N ALA A 39 20.24 36.01 -16.62
CA ALA A 39 20.42 36.86 -17.81
C ALA A 39 19.19 36.84 -18.73
N SER A 40 18.50 35.71 -18.84
CA SER A 40 17.21 35.61 -19.52
C SER A 40 16.17 36.53 -18.85
N TRP A 41 15.96 36.42 -17.54
CA TRP A 41 14.95 37.22 -16.85
C TRP A 41 15.23 38.72 -16.89
N SER A 42 16.49 39.13 -16.80
CA SER A 42 16.84 40.56 -16.91
C SER A 42 16.54 41.10 -18.32
N LEU A 43 16.80 40.32 -19.37
CA LEU A 43 16.47 40.68 -20.75
C LEU A 43 14.97 40.58 -21.03
N GLU A 44 14.24 39.70 -20.37
CA GLU A 44 12.78 39.61 -20.43
C GLU A 44 12.14 40.92 -19.92
N ILE A 45 12.57 41.38 -18.74
CA ILE A 45 12.11 42.65 -18.17
C ILE A 45 12.51 43.82 -19.06
N THR A 46 13.77 43.84 -19.52
CA THR A 46 14.29 44.94 -20.36
C THR A 46 13.55 45.00 -21.70
N SER A 47 13.31 43.87 -22.35
CA SER A 47 12.55 43.79 -23.60
C SER A 47 11.08 44.16 -23.41
N GLY A 48 10.48 43.82 -22.26
CA GLY A 48 9.16 44.28 -21.85
C GLY A 48 9.08 45.81 -21.77
N CYS A 49 10.02 46.45 -21.07
CA CYS A 49 10.08 47.91 -20.93
C CYS A 49 10.35 48.61 -22.27
N VAL A 50 11.36 48.17 -23.01
CA VAL A 50 11.75 48.76 -24.31
C VAL A 50 10.66 48.58 -25.35
N GLY A 51 10.01 47.41 -25.40
CA GLY A 51 8.92 47.15 -26.32
C GLY A 51 7.68 48.00 -26.02
N SER A 52 7.44 48.34 -24.75
CA SER A 52 6.37 49.28 -24.37
C SER A 52 6.68 50.74 -24.77
N LEU A 53 7.96 51.15 -24.79
CA LEU A 53 8.35 52.53 -25.08
C LEU A 53 8.57 52.81 -26.57
N TYR A 54 9.24 51.89 -27.28
CA TYR A 54 9.70 52.09 -28.65
C TYR A 54 8.98 51.21 -29.69
N GLY A 55 8.08 50.33 -29.25
CA GLY A 55 7.33 49.41 -30.12
C GLY A 55 8.16 48.22 -30.62
N ALA A 56 7.48 47.27 -31.28
CA ALA A 56 8.06 45.99 -31.68
C ALA A 56 9.07 46.09 -32.84
N GLN A 57 8.99 47.15 -33.65
CA GLN A 57 9.84 47.34 -34.84
C GLN A 57 11.19 47.99 -34.51
N SER A 58 11.39 48.44 -33.26
CA SER A 58 12.64 49.07 -32.84
C SER A 58 13.80 48.07 -32.82
N HIS A 59 14.94 48.45 -33.38
CA HIS A 59 16.18 47.67 -33.30
C HIS A 59 16.60 47.39 -31.85
N VAL A 60 16.26 48.28 -30.91
CA VAL A 60 16.57 48.12 -29.48
C VAL A 60 15.70 47.02 -28.85
N PHE A 61 14.43 46.91 -29.27
CA PHE A 61 13.55 45.81 -28.84
C PHE A 61 14.03 44.48 -29.41
N ILE A 62 14.33 44.43 -30.70
CA ILE A 62 14.83 43.22 -31.36
C ILE A 62 16.16 42.77 -30.71
N GLY A 63 17.06 43.72 -30.43
CA GLY A 63 18.33 43.47 -29.76
C GLY A 63 18.24 42.98 -28.32
N THR A 64 17.07 43.08 -27.67
CA THR A 64 16.85 42.60 -26.28
C THR A 64 15.99 41.34 -26.23
N ILE A 65 14.98 41.20 -27.09
CA ILE A 65 14.09 40.03 -27.12
C ILE A 65 14.76 38.78 -27.70
N VAL A 66 15.61 38.93 -28.72
CA VAL A 66 16.33 37.82 -29.34
C VAL A 66 17.29 37.14 -28.34
N PRO A 67 18.19 37.87 -27.64
CA PRO A 67 19.06 37.24 -26.66
C PRO A 67 18.29 36.68 -25.45
N PHE A 68 17.16 37.28 -25.05
CA PHE A 68 16.26 36.68 -24.06
C PHE A 68 15.80 35.28 -24.50
N LEU A 69 15.22 35.16 -25.71
CA LEU A 69 14.70 33.89 -26.20
C LEU A 69 15.82 32.85 -26.32
N VAL A 70 17.00 33.24 -26.81
CA VAL A 70 18.15 32.34 -26.94
C VAL A 70 18.59 31.80 -25.57
N LEU A 71 18.74 32.68 -24.57
CA LEU A 71 19.19 32.28 -23.24
C LEU A 71 18.12 31.47 -22.49
N TYR A 72 16.85 31.83 -22.63
CA TYR A 72 15.73 31.08 -22.06
C TYR A 72 15.68 29.65 -22.63
N TRP A 73 15.71 29.52 -23.96
CA TRP A 73 15.68 28.21 -24.62
C TRP A 73 16.95 27.39 -24.35
N ALA A 74 18.11 28.02 -24.20
CA ALA A 74 19.34 27.33 -23.81
C ALA A 74 19.20 26.71 -22.40
N ALA A 75 18.74 27.48 -21.41
CA ALA A 75 18.53 26.99 -20.05
C ALA A 75 17.42 25.91 -19.99
N PHE A 76 16.36 26.09 -20.77
CA PHE A 76 15.24 25.16 -20.87
C PHE A 76 15.68 23.82 -21.47
N LEU A 77 16.29 23.84 -22.67
CA LEU A 77 16.73 22.62 -23.37
C LEU A 77 17.81 21.89 -22.59
N GLN A 78 18.73 22.60 -21.95
CA GLN A 78 19.73 21.99 -21.07
C GLN A 78 19.04 21.15 -19.98
N THR A 79 18.07 21.74 -19.27
CA THR A 79 17.39 21.08 -18.13
C THR A 79 16.50 19.92 -18.60
N VAL A 80 15.74 20.11 -19.68
CA VAL A 80 14.86 19.06 -20.25
C VAL A 80 15.68 17.88 -20.78
N TRP A 81 16.81 18.15 -21.44
CA TRP A 81 17.71 17.09 -21.91
C TRP A 81 18.22 16.23 -20.75
N MET A 82 18.64 16.86 -19.65
CA MET A 82 19.11 16.14 -18.47
C MET A 82 18.00 15.30 -17.83
N MET A 83 16.78 15.83 -17.74
CA MET A 83 15.62 15.08 -17.27
C MET A 83 15.30 13.88 -18.17
N ALA A 84 15.46 14.01 -19.49
CA ALA A 84 15.21 12.92 -20.44
C ALA A 84 16.26 11.80 -20.34
N THR A 85 17.53 12.15 -20.04
CA THR A 85 18.63 11.18 -19.92
C THR A 85 18.84 10.63 -18.52
N ALA A 86 18.06 11.10 -17.53
CA ALA A 86 18.22 10.68 -16.15
C ALA A 86 17.70 9.23 -15.93
N PRO A 87 18.53 8.30 -15.43
CA PRO A 87 18.10 7.00 -14.94
C PRO A 87 17.07 7.15 -13.79
N ARG A 88 16.21 6.15 -13.62
CA ARG A 88 15.16 6.10 -12.58
C ARG A 88 15.07 4.74 -11.88
N HIS A 89 16.18 4.02 -11.81
CA HIS A 89 16.18 2.63 -11.32
C HIS A 89 16.39 2.55 -9.80
N THR A 90 17.18 3.45 -9.21
CA THR A 90 17.41 3.50 -7.76
C THR A 90 16.68 4.66 -7.07
N ILE A 91 16.48 4.58 -5.76
CA ILE A 91 15.91 5.68 -4.94
C ILE A 91 16.76 6.97 -5.06
N PRO A 92 18.11 6.91 -4.96
CA PRO A 92 18.99 8.05 -5.25
C PRO A 92 18.75 8.71 -6.61
N ASP A 93 18.65 7.91 -7.67
CA ASP A 93 18.44 8.42 -9.03
C ASP A 93 17.11 9.15 -9.18
N ARG A 94 16.06 8.68 -8.50
CA ARG A 94 14.73 9.30 -8.50
C ARG A 94 14.71 10.63 -7.77
N ILE A 95 15.44 10.74 -6.64
CA ILE A 95 15.62 12.01 -5.92
C ILE A 95 16.38 13.02 -6.80
N ALA A 96 17.40 12.56 -7.49
CA ALA A 96 18.15 13.38 -8.44
C ALA A 96 17.28 13.89 -9.60
N TYR A 97 16.42 13.03 -10.16
CA TYR A 97 15.43 13.43 -11.17
C TYR A 97 14.46 14.49 -10.63
N LEU A 98 13.98 14.32 -9.39
CA LEU A 98 13.08 15.27 -8.74
C LEU A 98 13.74 16.66 -8.56
N ASN A 99 15.03 16.71 -8.23
CA ASN A 99 15.79 17.96 -8.16
C ASN A 99 15.88 18.68 -9.52
N LEU A 100 16.05 17.92 -10.62
CA LEU A 100 16.03 18.48 -11.97
C LEU A 100 14.64 19.03 -12.36
N ALA A 101 13.57 18.33 -11.97
CA ALA A 101 12.19 18.81 -12.17
C ALA A 101 11.93 20.12 -11.41
N CYS A 102 12.41 20.23 -10.16
CA CYS A 102 12.35 21.47 -9.38
C CYS A 102 13.19 22.59 -10.00
N ARG A 103 14.35 22.27 -10.59
CA ARG A 103 15.18 23.26 -11.31
C ARG A 103 14.47 23.81 -12.55
N LEU A 104 13.79 22.96 -13.33
CA LEU A 104 12.98 23.41 -14.47
C LEU A 104 11.85 24.35 -14.03
N GLN A 105 11.23 24.05 -12.90
CA GLN A 105 10.19 24.87 -12.30
C GLN A 105 10.69 26.27 -11.93
N ARG A 106 11.91 26.36 -11.40
CA ARG A 106 12.58 27.63 -11.08
C ARG A 106 12.86 28.49 -12.30
N LEU A 107 12.99 27.91 -13.50
CA LEU A 107 13.12 28.66 -14.76
C LEU A 107 11.77 29.18 -15.26
N CYS A 108 10.76 28.30 -15.29
CA CYS A 108 9.50 28.56 -15.97
C CYS A 108 8.56 29.44 -15.15
N ALA A 109 8.53 29.30 -13.82
CA ALA A 109 7.60 30.05 -12.97
C ALA A 109 7.87 31.57 -12.97
N PRO A 110 9.11 32.06 -12.80
CA PRO A 110 9.39 33.50 -12.90
C PRO A 110 9.06 34.08 -14.28
N SER A 111 9.43 33.38 -15.35
CA SER A 111 9.17 33.79 -16.74
C SER A 111 7.67 33.81 -17.05
N ALA A 112 6.88 32.89 -16.49
CA ALA A 112 5.42 32.93 -16.63
C ALA A 112 4.81 34.16 -15.93
N VAL A 113 5.31 34.53 -14.74
CA VAL A 113 4.82 35.70 -14.00
C VAL A 113 5.22 37.00 -14.71
N MET A 114 6.49 37.14 -15.13
CA MET A 114 6.95 38.31 -15.86
C MET A 114 6.22 38.46 -17.21
N GLY A 115 6.12 37.37 -17.97
CA GLY A 115 5.37 37.32 -19.22
C GLY A 115 3.89 37.73 -19.06
N MET A 116 3.21 37.29 -17.98
CA MET A 116 1.83 37.69 -17.69
C MET A 116 1.71 39.21 -17.49
N VAL A 117 2.59 39.79 -16.68
CA VAL A 117 2.57 41.23 -16.37
C VAL A 117 2.83 42.05 -17.63
N ILE A 118 3.85 41.68 -18.41
CA ILE A 118 4.22 42.38 -19.66
C ILE A 118 3.10 42.25 -20.70
N TRP A 119 2.51 41.05 -20.84
CA TRP A 119 1.37 40.83 -21.73
C TRP A 119 0.15 41.68 -21.33
N ALA A 120 -0.20 41.73 -20.04
CA ALA A 120 -1.35 42.50 -19.57
C ALA A 120 -1.22 44.00 -19.91
N VAL A 121 -0.01 44.55 -19.76
CA VAL A 121 0.31 45.92 -20.17
C VAL A 121 0.20 46.07 -21.70
N GLY A 122 0.83 45.18 -22.46
CA GLY A 122 0.78 45.22 -23.93
C GLY A 122 -0.62 45.09 -24.51
N TYR A 123 -1.46 44.22 -23.94
CA TYR A 123 -2.84 43.99 -24.37
C TYR A 123 -3.73 45.21 -24.13
N ARG A 124 -3.54 45.93 -23.02
CA ARG A 124 -4.25 47.19 -22.75
C ARG A 124 -4.05 48.22 -23.87
N PHE A 125 -2.85 48.27 -24.45
CA PHE A 125 -2.47 49.22 -25.51
C PHE A 125 -2.54 48.62 -26.93
N ARG A 126 -3.31 47.55 -27.13
CA ARG A 126 -3.41 46.80 -28.41
C ARG A 126 -3.88 47.61 -29.62
N HIS A 127 -4.58 48.72 -29.40
CA HIS A 127 -5.17 49.53 -30.47
C HIS A 127 -4.18 50.55 -31.09
N SER A 128 -2.94 50.62 -30.58
CA SER A 128 -1.88 51.41 -31.19
C SER A 128 -1.20 50.59 -32.30
N ALA A 129 -1.22 51.10 -33.54
CA ALA A 129 -0.88 50.34 -34.76
C ALA A 129 0.59 49.84 -34.83
N SER A 130 1.49 50.33 -33.97
CA SER A 130 2.91 49.95 -33.93
C SER A 130 3.21 48.74 -33.01
N SER A 131 2.26 48.32 -32.15
CA SER A 131 2.52 47.38 -31.04
C SER A 131 1.88 45.99 -31.16
N GLN A 132 1.25 45.64 -32.29
CA GLN A 132 0.55 44.35 -32.42
C GLN A 132 1.47 43.14 -32.20
N ALA A 133 2.67 43.16 -32.79
CA ALA A 133 3.63 42.06 -32.61
C ALA A 133 4.13 41.93 -31.17
N TYR A 134 4.27 43.05 -30.45
CA TYR A 134 4.78 43.08 -29.08
C TYR A 134 3.89 42.29 -28.12
N TRP A 135 2.58 42.58 -28.06
CA TRP A 135 1.70 41.89 -27.12
C TRP A 135 1.48 40.41 -27.50
N VAL A 136 1.54 40.06 -28.79
CA VAL A 136 1.44 38.67 -29.25
C VAL A 136 2.67 37.84 -28.85
N ILE A 137 3.88 38.42 -28.95
CA ILE A 137 5.11 37.73 -28.52
C ILE A 137 5.06 37.40 -27.04
N PHE A 138 4.70 38.36 -26.18
CA PHE A 138 4.61 38.12 -24.74
C PHE A 138 3.40 37.25 -24.35
N LEU A 139 2.32 37.24 -25.14
CA LEU A 139 1.24 36.25 -24.99
C LEU A 139 1.78 34.82 -25.18
N ILE A 140 2.59 34.60 -26.21
CA ILE A 140 3.17 33.27 -26.51
C ILE A 140 4.15 32.87 -25.40
N VAL A 141 5.03 33.77 -24.96
CA VAL A 141 5.97 33.51 -23.85
C VAL A 141 5.22 33.15 -22.56
N TRP A 142 4.14 33.90 -22.24
CA TRP A 142 3.32 33.63 -21.08
C TRP A 142 2.62 32.26 -21.16
N ILE A 143 1.93 31.97 -22.27
CA ILE A 143 1.21 30.69 -22.45
C ILE A 143 2.20 29.53 -22.40
N ALA A 144 3.29 29.59 -23.16
CA ALA A 144 4.28 28.51 -23.23
C ALA A 144 4.89 28.23 -21.85
N SER A 145 5.34 29.27 -21.14
CA SER A 145 5.95 29.13 -19.82
C SER A 145 4.95 28.64 -18.77
N THR A 146 3.69 29.07 -18.85
CA THR A 146 2.63 28.65 -17.92
C THR A 146 2.24 27.19 -18.13
N VAL A 147 2.06 26.76 -19.39
CA VAL A 147 1.70 25.37 -19.71
C VAL A 147 2.82 24.42 -19.30
N VAL A 148 4.07 24.75 -19.62
CA VAL A 148 5.24 23.97 -19.23
C VAL A 148 5.37 23.89 -17.71
N CYS A 149 5.21 25.01 -17.01
CA CYS A 149 5.20 25.10 -15.55
C CYS A 149 4.15 24.17 -14.94
N MET A 150 2.90 24.27 -15.39
CA MET A 150 1.81 23.44 -14.89
C MET A 150 2.07 21.96 -15.17
N MET A 151 2.42 21.62 -16.41
CA MET A 151 2.67 20.24 -16.82
C MET A 151 3.83 19.60 -16.02
N ASN A 152 4.89 20.37 -15.74
CA ASN A 152 6.02 19.90 -14.94
C ASN A 152 5.64 19.62 -13.49
N VAL A 153 4.81 20.49 -12.88
CA VAL A 153 4.30 20.26 -11.51
C VAL A 153 3.46 19.00 -11.44
N TYR A 154 2.51 18.81 -12.36
CA TYR A 154 1.63 17.64 -12.35
C TYR A 154 2.35 16.34 -12.70
N ASN A 155 3.07 16.32 -13.83
CA ASN A 155 3.59 15.06 -14.38
C ASN A 155 4.92 14.62 -13.78
N ASN A 156 5.78 15.56 -13.37
CA ASN A 156 7.13 15.22 -12.92
C ASN A 156 7.25 15.37 -11.40
N VAL A 157 6.89 16.53 -10.85
CA VAL A 157 7.07 16.80 -9.41
C VAL A 157 6.08 16.02 -8.56
N THR A 158 4.78 16.14 -8.84
CA THR A 158 3.73 15.48 -8.03
C THR A 158 3.82 13.96 -8.15
N TRP A 159 3.97 13.45 -9.37
CA TRP A 159 4.04 12.01 -9.63
C TRP A 159 5.25 11.33 -8.97
N GLU A 160 6.47 11.84 -9.18
CA GLU A 160 7.66 11.20 -8.59
C GLU A 160 7.73 11.39 -7.08
N SER A 161 7.20 12.49 -6.53
CA SER A 161 7.10 12.68 -5.08
C SER A 161 6.16 11.66 -4.43
N ASP A 162 5.00 11.40 -5.03
CA ASP A 162 4.04 10.41 -4.53
C ASP A 162 4.60 8.98 -4.65
N LEU A 163 5.29 8.68 -5.75
CA LEU A 163 5.96 7.39 -5.94
C LEU A 163 7.10 7.17 -4.92
N LEU A 164 7.92 8.21 -4.65
CA LEU A 164 8.96 8.17 -3.63
C LEU A 164 8.37 7.96 -2.23
N HIS A 165 7.21 8.55 -1.92
CA HIS A 165 6.51 8.32 -0.66
C HIS A 165 6.06 6.87 -0.49
N GLN A 166 5.67 6.19 -1.59
CA GLN A 166 5.28 4.78 -1.54
C GLN A 166 6.49 3.84 -1.37
N ILE A 167 7.65 4.21 -1.92
CA ILE A 167 8.85 3.38 -1.93
C ILE A 167 9.74 3.61 -0.68
N ALA A 168 9.81 4.84 -0.18
CA ALA A 168 10.68 5.26 0.92
C ALA A 168 9.96 6.26 1.85
N PRO A 169 9.07 5.77 2.74
CA PRO A 169 8.28 6.61 3.64
C PRO A 169 9.11 7.32 4.72
N ASP A 170 10.30 6.79 5.04
CA ASP A 170 11.20 7.32 6.08
C ASP A 170 11.93 8.61 5.66
N TYR A 171 11.81 9.03 4.41
CA TYR A 171 12.44 10.25 3.90
C TYR A 171 11.50 11.45 4.08
N PRO A 172 11.97 12.60 4.63
CA PRO A 172 11.10 13.76 4.85
C PRO A 172 10.66 14.40 3.52
N GLN A 173 9.43 14.09 3.09
CA GLN A 173 8.85 14.54 1.81
C GLN A 173 8.30 15.98 1.84
N SER A 174 8.14 16.60 3.03
CA SER A 174 7.59 17.95 3.21
C SER A 174 8.39 19.06 2.51
N ASN A 175 9.61 18.76 2.08
CA ASN A 175 10.60 19.76 1.71
C ASN A 175 10.64 20.05 0.20
N PHE A 176 10.06 19.18 -0.64
CA PHE A 176 10.05 19.35 -2.10
C PHE A 176 9.06 20.40 -2.58
N TRP A 177 7.90 20.53 -1.90
CA TRP A 177 6.90 21.56 -2.20
C TRP A 177 7.40 22.98 -1.88
N LEU A 178 8.23 23.14 -0.85
CA LEU A 178 8.98 24.39 -0.58
C LEU A 178 10.16 24.57 -1.53
N GLY A 179 10.76 23.48 -2.02
CA GLY A 179 11.82 23.48 -3.03
C GLY A 179 11.40 24.08 -4.38
N VAL A 180 10.11 24.00 -4.72
CA VAL A 180 9.46 24.69 -5.85
C VAL A 180 9.57 26.23 -5.72
N PHE A 181 9.57 26.76 -4.49
CA PHE A 181 9.72 28.18 -4.18
C PHE A 181 11.16 28.60 -3.83
N GLY A 182 12.14 27.68 -3.87
CA GLY A 182 13.56 28.02 -3.75
C GLY A 182 14.12 28.09 -2.32
N ILE A 183 13.39 27.67 -1.30
CA ILE A 183 13.89 27.63 0.09
C ILE A 183 14.67 26.33 0.29
N TRP A 184 16.01 26.43 0.36
CA TRP A 184 16.94 25.29 0.28
C TRP A 184 17.33 24.68 1.64
N SER A 185 17.11 25.37 2.76
CA SER A 185 17.75 24.98 4.04
C SER A 185 17.11 23.80 4.76
N ILE A 186 16.01 23.23 4.23
CA ILE A 186 15.25 22.17 4.92
C ILE A 186 15.35 20.82 4.16
N CYS A 187 15.87 20.79 2.93
CA CYS A 187 16.08 19.56 2.15
C CYS A 187 17.32 18.72 2.55
N GLN A 188 18.05 19.09 3.62
CA GLN A 188 19.33 18.47 4.00
C GLN A 188 19.19 17.36 5.06
N ALA A 189 18.16 16.52 5.01
CA ALA A 189 18.13 15.32 5.86
C ALA A 189 19.05 14.25 5.25
N LYS A 190 20.11 13.87 5.98
CA LYS A 190 21.13 12.91 5.54
C LYS A 190 20.50 11.58 5.16
N TYR A 191 20.90 11.01 4.03
CA TYR A 191 20.61 9.61 3.70
C TYR A 191 21.49 8.71 4.57
N PRO A 192 20.95 7.83 5.43
CA PRO A 192 21.80 6.85 6.11
C PRO A 192 22.32 5.86 5.06
N PRO A 193 23.65 5.67 4.92
CA PRO A 193 24.18 4.73 3.96
C PRO A 193 23.76 3.29 4.33
N PRO A 194 23.46 2.42 3.35
CA PRO A 194 23.19 1.02 3.65
C PRO A 194 24.48 0.38 4.17
N GLY A 195 24.45 -0.10 5.43
CA GLY A 195 25.50 -0.97 5.98
C GLY A 195 26.56 -0.33 6.88
N LYS A 196 26.27 0.79 7.57
CA LYS A 196 27.05 1.18 8.76
C LYS A 196 26.14 1.34 9.97
N GLU A 197 26.15 0.35 10.86
CA GLU A 197 25.90 0.57 12.29
C GLU A 197 26.81 1.70 12.75
N PHE A 198 26.24 2.77 13.29
CA PHE A 198 26.99 3.86 13.90
C PHE A 198 26.80 3.79 15.40
N ASP A 199 27.90 3.49 16.08
CA ASP A 199 28.10 3.73 17.50
C ASP A 199 28.04 5.25 17.73
N ALA A 200 26.98 5.74 18.36
CA ALA A 200 26.89 7.11 18.86
C ALA A 200 26.15 7.11 20.20
N GLU A 201 26.70 7.84 21.18
CA GLU A 201 26.32 7.74 22.59
C GLU A 201 24.86 8.13 22.89
N PRO A 202 24.20 7.42 23.82
CA PRO A 202 22.77 7.58 24.10
C PRO A 202 22.54 8.70 25.12
N GLY A 203 22.22 9.93 24.67
CA GLY A 203 21.93 11.00 25.63
C GLY A 203 21.14 12.18 25.10
N GLU A 204 21.64 12.87 24.09
CA GLU A 204 21.11 14.21 23.74
C GLU A 204 20.19 14.24 22.51
N GLU A 205 20.31 13.28 21.59
CA GLU A 205 19.41 13.20 20.43
C GLU A 205 18.04 12.61 20.79
N LEU A 206 17.93 11.77 21.82
CA LEU A 206 16.65 11.14 22.16
C LEU A 206 15.58 12.13 22.62
N GLN A 207 15.95 13.25 23.26
CA GLN A 207 14.96 14.24 23.71
C GLN A 207 14.49 15.16 22.58
N THR A 208 15.38 15.51 21.65
CA THR A 208 15.04 16.36 20.49
C THR A 208 14.35 15.56 19.39
N LEU A 209 14.72 14.29 19.20
CA LEU A 209 14.02 13.34 18.33
C LEU A 209 12.67 12.93 18.96
N GLN A 210 12.57 12.62 20.26
CA GLN A 210 11.24 12.31 20.86
C GLN A 210 10.25 13.49 20.81
N ALA A 211 10.73 14.74 20.76
CA ALA A 211 9.87 15.92 20.60
C ALA A 211 9.41 16.13 19.14
N ALA A 212 10.29 15.89 18.15
CA ALA A 212 9.96 16.02 16.72
C ALA A 212 9.09 14.87 16.20
N TRP A 213 9.22 13.67 16.76
CA TRP A 213 8.46 12.47 16.37
C TRP A 213 7.06 12.38 17.01
N ARG A 214 6.67 13.35 17.86
CA ARG A 214 5.31 13.42 18.45
C ARG A 214 4.30 14.24 17.63
N LEU A 215 4.72 14.79 16.49
CA LEU A 215 3.79 15.40 15.55
C LEU A 215 3.71 14.53 14.31
N PRO A 216 2.64 13.72 14.16
CA PRO A 216 2.45 13.03 12.92
C PRO A 216 1.96 14.06 11.88
N ILE A 217 2.88 14.56 11.05
CA ILE A 217 2.52 15.32 9.85
C ILE A 217 2.14 14.29 8.78
N TYR A 218 0.94 13.73 8.91
CA TYR A 218 0.28 13.06 7.80
C TYR A 218 -0.04 14.13 6.76
N ASN A 219 0.62 14.09 5.60
CA ASN A 219 0.14 14.85 4.46
C ASN A 219 -1.12 14.16 3.94
N VAL A 220 -2.26 14.58 4.49
CA VAL A 220 -3.58 14.15 4.04
C VAL A 220 -3.75 14.67 2.61
N MET A 221 -3.39 13.86 1.61
CA MET A 221 -4.15 13.90 0.35
C MET A 221 -5.58 13.58 0.75
N SER A 222 -6.35 14.64 0.98
CA SER A 222 -7.77 14.53 1.33
C SER A 222 -8.43 13.73 0.23
N ASP A 223 -8.91 12.54 0.58
CA ASP A 223 -9.67 11.71 -0.34
C ASP A 223 -10.94 12.49 -0.68
N ARG A 224 -10.94 13.15 -1.83
CA ARG A 224 -12.07 13.97 -2.30
C ARG A 224 -13.33 13.13 -2.56
N ARG A 225 -13.21 11.80 -2.57
CA ARG A 225 -14.33 10.86 -2.74
C ARG A 225 -15.00 10.51 -1.42
N ARG A 226 -14.46 10.94 -0.27
CA ARG A 226 -14.94 10.57 1.07
C ARG A 226 -14.98 11.76 2.01
N VAL A 227 -15.72 11.57 3.11
CA VAL A 227 -15.69 12.50 4.23
C VAL A 227 -14.31 12.39 4.88
N ASN A 228 -13.55 13.47 4.81
CA ASN A 228 -12.25 13.54 5.46
C ASN A 228 -12.46 13.56 6.98
N GLY A 229 -11.85 12.60 7.68
CA GLY A 229 -11.78 12.60 9.13
C GLY A 229 -10.85 13.71 9.65
N PRO A 230 -10.69 13.82 10.98
CA PRO A 230 -9.67 14.68 11.56
C PRO A 230 -8.28 14.28 11.00
N PRO A 231 -7.36 15.25 10.82
CA PRO A 231 -6.05 15.00 10.24
C PRO A 231 -5.14 14.14 11.15
N ALA A 232 -5.50 14.01 12.43
CA ALA A 232 -4.83 13.14 13.38
C ALA A 232 -5.53 11.77 13.44
N GLY A 233 -4.74 10.69 13.56
CA GLY A 233 -5.27 9.37 13.87
C GLY A 233 -6.05 9.40 15.19
N THR A 234 -7.25 8.83 15.19
CA THR A 234 -8.00 8.63 16.43
C THR A 234 -7.35 7.49 17.21
N LEU A 235 -6.69 7.81 18.32
CA LEU A 235 -6.19 6.79 19.24
C LEU A 235 -7.37 6.09 19.91
N PRO A 236 -7.34 4.76 20.05
CA PRO A 236 -8.33 4.07 20.86
C PRO A 236 -8.23 4.54 22.33
N PRO A 237 -9.33 4.53 23.09
CA PRO A 237 -9.25 4.77 24.53
C PRO A 237 -8.35 3.71 25.17
N VAL A 238 -7.30 4.15 25.86
CA VAL A 238 -6.45 3.27 26.66
C VAL A 238 -7.20 2.98 27.96
N PHE A 239 -7.74 1.77 28.07
CA PHE A 239 -8.35 1.31 29.31
C PHE A 239 -7.25 0.94 30.31
N LEU A 240 -7.42 1.34 31.57
CA LEU A 240 -6.57 0.83 32.65
C LEU A 240 -6.81 -0.66 32.80
N GLU A 241 -5.73 -1.45 32.84
CA GLU A 241 -5.82 -2.87 33.16
C GLU A 241 -6.42 -3.02 34.56
N ALA A 242 -7.48 -3.81 34.67
CA ALA A 242 -8.05 -4.15 35.97
C ALA A 242 -7.03 -5.00 36.74
N ALA A 243 -6.87 -4.76 38.05
CA ALA A 243 -5.93 -5.50 38.90
C ALA A 243 -6.16 -7.04 38.88
N ASP A 244 -7.33 -7.49 38.44
CA ASP A 244 -7.73 -8.89 38.32
C ASP A 244 -7.59 -9.48 36.89
N SER A 245 -6.96 -8.77 35.94
CA SER A 245 -6.78 -9.28 34.57
C SER A 245 -5.68 -10.34 34.51
N THR A 246 -6.01 -11.57 34.88
CA THR A 246 -5.11 -12.71 34.59
C THR A 246 -5.04 -12.94 33.08
N PRO A 247 -3.83 -13.14 32.50
CA PRO A 247 -3.69 -13.46 31.08
C PRO A 247 -4.50 -14.72 30.75
N ARG A 248 -5.17 -14.71 29.60
CA ARG A 248 -6.00 -15.85 29.21
C ARG A 248 -5.13 -17.08 29.06
N GLN A 249 -5.58 -18.18 29.65
CA GLN A 249 -4.97 -19.47 29.46
C GLN A 249 -5.86 -20.33 28.56
N ARG A 250 -5.21 -21.06 27.66
CA ARG A 250 -5.86 -22.06 26.82
C ARG A 250 -6.50 -23.14 27.69
N THR A 251 -7.81 -23.36 27.52
CA THR A 251 -8.56 -24.41 28.22
C THR A 251 -8.64 -25.72 27.44
N ARG A 252 -8.44 -25.67 26.12
CA ARG A 252 -8.42 -26.82 25.20
C ARG A 252 -7.10 -27.58 25.26
N LYS A 253 -7.09 -28.83 24.79
CA LYS A 253 -5.83 -29.58 24.62
C LYS A 253 -4.95 -28.96 23.52
N ALA A 254 -3.66 -29.30 23.54
CA ALA A 254 -2.68 -28.84 22.55
C ALA A 254 -3.01 -29.26 21.10
N HIS A 255 -3.61 -30.45 20.95
CA HIS A 255 -3.95 -31.06 19.64
C HIS A 255 -5.40 -30.82 19.21
N GLU A 256 -6.15 -29.98 19.93
CA GLU A 256 -7.58 -29.76 19.72
C GLU A 256 -7.81 -28.39 19.10
N LEU A 257 -8.48 -28.36 17.95
CA LEU A 257 -8.82 -27.14 17.20
C LEU A 257 -10.03 -26.42 17.80
N ARG A 258 -10.20 -25.13 17.46
CA ARG A 258 -11.46 -24.41 17.71
C ARG A 258 -12.63 -25.01 16.93
N ARG A 259 -13.84 -24.74 17.43
CA ARG A 259 -15.05 -25.03 16.67
C ARG A 259 -15.15 -24.06 15.51
N ILE A 260 -15.42 -24.59 14.33
CA ILE A 260 -15.51 -23.82 13.10
C ILE A 260 -16.98 -23.78 12.70
N PHE A 261 -17.52 -22.58 12.57
CA PHE A 261 -18.82 -22.35 11.96
C PHE A 261 -18.60 -21.90 10.51
N LEU A 262 -19.09 -22.69 9.56
CA LEU A 262 -18.96 -22.41 8.14
C LEU A 262 -20.34 -22.53 7.48
N GLN A 263 -20.79 -21.44 6.85
CA GLN A 263 -22.03 -21.40 6.11
C GLN A 263 -21.80 -20.87 4.70
N THR A 264 -22.27 -21.60 3.69
CA THR A 264 -22.20 -21.19 2.27
C THR A 264 -23.52 -20.54 1.81
N GLY A 265 -23.46 -19.77 0.72
CA GLY A 265 -24.64 -19.15 0.11
C GLY A 265 -25.25 -17.98 0.91
N LEU A 266 -24.45 -17.25 1.69
CA LEU A 266 -24.93 -16.13 2.50
C LEU A 266 -25.24 -14.86 1.68
N ILE A 267 -24.43 -14.56 0.65
CA ILE A 267 -24.54 -13.36 -0.18
C ILE A 267 -25.22 -13.72 -1.50
N PRO A 268 -26.51 -13.39 -1.70
CA PRO A 268 -27.27 -13.80 -2.88
C PRO A 268 -26.84 -13.10 -4.18
N SER A 269 -26.19 -11.94 -4.09
CA SER A 269 -25.69 -11.20 -5.25
C SER A 269 -24.37 -11.74 -5.81
N ALA A 270 -23.65 -12.55 -5.03
CA ALA A 270 -22.40 -13.18 -5.45
C ALA A 270 -22.69 -14.50 -6.17
N ALA A 271 -21.77 -14.95 -7.03
CA ALA A 271 -21.93 -16.24 -7.71
C ALA A 271 -21.82 -17.40 -6.71
N GLY A 272 -20.95 -17.24 -5.71
CA GLY A 272 -20.88 -18.08 -4.52
C GLY A 272 -20.36 -17.26 -3.35
N SER A 273 -20.69 -17.70 -2.15
CA SER A 273 -20.32 -16.97 -0.94
C SER A 273 -20.17 -17.90 0.25
N SER A 274 -19.42 -17.44 1.24
CA SER A 274 -19.31 -18.16 2.51
C SER A 274 -19.08 -17.21 3.67
N TYR A 275 -19.56 -17.61 4.84
CA TYR A 275 -19.23 -17.03 6.12
C TYR A 275 -18.47 -18.05 6.95
N PHE A 276 -17.35 -17.63 7.52
CA PHE A 276 -16.47 -18.47 8.32
C PHE A 276 -16.20 -17.79 9.66
N GLU A 277 -16.36 -18.56 10.74
CA GLU A 277 -16.16 -18.10 12.11
C GLU A 277 -15.41 -19.15 12.93
N LEU A 278 -14.44 -18.68 13.72
CA LEU A 278 -13.73 -19.48 14.72
C LEU A 278 -14.28 -19.18 16.11
N GLU A 279 -15.06 -20.10 16.67
CA GLU A 279 -15.65 -19.91 17.98
C GLU A 279 -14.60 -20.08 19.09
N LEU A 280 -14.63 -19.16 20.06
CA LEU A 280 -13.92 -19.31 21.31
C LEU A 280 -14.86 -19.75 22.43
N ALA A 281 -14.41 -20.67 23.27
CA ALA A 281 -15.20 -21.11 24.41
C ALA A 281 -15.53 -19.91 25.33
N PRO A 282 -16.81 -19.75 25.76
CA PRO A 282 -17.20 -18.66 26.64
C PRO A 282 -16.46 -18.78 27.98
N GLN A 283 -15.65 -17.78 28.32
CA GLN A 283 -15.04 -17.66 29.65
C GLN A 283 -15.86 -16.67 30.49
N PRO A 284 -16.08 -16.95 31.79
CA PRO A 284 -16.84 -16.04 32.66
C PRO A 284 -16.09 -14.71 32.76
N ARG A 285 -16.71 -13.62 32.31
CA ARG A 285 -16.19 -12.25 32.48
C ARG A 285 -17.08 -11.45 33.43
N GLN A 286 -16.45 -10.65 34.29
CA GLN A 286 -17.12 -9.62 35.10
C GLN A 286 -17.26 -8.26 34.38
N PHE A 287 -16.60 -8.04 33.23
CA PHE A 287 -16.74 -6.81 32.43
C PHE A 287 -16.76 -7.06 30.90
N VAL A 288 -17.37 -6.11 30.19
CA VAL A 288 -17.93 -6.20 28.82
C VAL A 288 -16.86 -6.30 27.71
N GLY A 289 -17.11 -7.23 26.77
CA GLY A 289 -16.43 -7.34 25.48
C GLY A 289 -16.17 -8.81 25.12
N GLN A 290 -16.90 -9.41 24.17
CA GLN A 290 -16.63 -10.79 23.71
C GLN A 290 -15.19 -10.92 23.17
N PRO A 291 -14.54 -12.09 23.31
CA PRO A 291 -13.17 -12.25 22.82
C PRO A 291 -13.13 -12.06 21.31
N ALA A 292 -12.12 -11.34 20.81
CA ALA A 292 -11.89 -11.22 19.37
C ALA A 292 -11.68 -12.63 18.77
N THR A 293 -12.59 -13.00 17.88
CA THR A 293 -12.60 -14.24 17.09
C THR A 293 -12.30 -13.90 15.64
N VAL A 294 -11.96 -14.90 14.84
CA VAL A 294 -11.83 -14.69 13.39
C VAL A 294 -13.22 -14.82 12.78
N LYS A 295 -13.73 -13.74 12.18
CA LYS A 295 -14.96 -13.74 11.38
C LYS A 295 -14.71 -13.20 10.00
N LEU A 296 -15.04 -14.00 8.99
CA LEU A 296 -14.73 -13.72 7.59
C LEU A 296 -15.98 -13.85 6.75
N SER A 297 -16.16 -12.88 5.84
CA SER A 297 -17.15 -12.94 4.77
C SER A 297 -16.44 -13.04 3.43
N CYS A 298 -16.68 -14.10 2.68
CA CYS A 298 -16.13 -14.32 1.35
C CYS A 298 -17.22 -14.21 0.28
N ALA A 299 -16.92 -13.46 -0.78
CA ALA A 299 -17.75 -13.35 -1.97
C ALA A 299 -16.91 -13.68 -3.21
N VAL A 300 -17.42 -14.60 -4.03
CA VAL A 300 -16.83 -14.98 -5.31
C VAL A 300 -17.66 -14.39 -6.43
N HIS A 301 -17.01 -13.67 -7.32
CA HIS A 301 -17.60 -13.12 -8.54
C HIS A 301 -16.93 -13.75 -9.76
N GLY A 302 -17.67 -14.57 -10.48
CA GLY A 302 -17.20 -15.10 -11.75
C GLY A 302 -17.76 -16.50 -12.05
N PRO A 303 -17.37 -17.10 -13.17
CA PRO A 303 -16.41 -16.60 -14.16
C PRO A 303 -17.01 -15.46 -15.01
N LYS A 304 -16.41 -14.27 -14.94
CA LYS A 304 -16.81 -13.09 -15.73
C LYS A 304 -15.89 -12.93 -16.93
N PRO A 305 -16.36 -12.46 -18.10
CA PRO A 305 -15.47 -12.18 -19.22
C PRO A 305 -14.42 -11.13 -18.83
N LEU A 306 -13.20 -11.29 -19.35
CA LEU A 306 -12.14 -10.30 -19.14
C LEU A 306 -12.57 -8.91 -19.64
N PRO A 307 -12.19 -7.83 -18.93
CA PRO A 307 -12.48 -6.48 -19.38
C PRO A 307 -11.81 -6.22 -20.74
N ARG A 308 -12.42 -5.38 -21.57
CA ARG A 308 -12.00 -5.14 -22.97
C ARG A 308 -10.54 -4.73 -23.13
N ASN A 309 -9.93 -4.15 -22.09
CA ASN A 309 -8.55 -3.66 -22.08
C ASN A 309 -7.54 -4.67 -21.50
N ALA A 310 -7.99 -5.83 -21.00
CA ALA A 310 -7.09 -6.85 -20.48
C ALA A 310 -6.38 -7.58 -21.62
N SER A 311 -5.13 -7.96 -21.37
CA SER A 311 -4.36 -8.80 -22.30
C SER A 311 -5.02 -10.16 -22.47
N PHE A 312 -4.94 -10.69 -23.69
CA PHE A 312 -5.45 -12.03 -23.96
C PHE A 312 -4.68 -13.06 -23.14
N SER A 313 -5.41 -13.86 -22.36
CA SER A 313 -4.89 -15.01 -21.63
C SER A 313 -5.68 -16.26 -22.04
N PRO A 314 -5.00 -17.36 -22.44
CA PRO A 314 -5.65 -18.64 -22.67
C PRO A 314 -6.14 -19.28 -21.35
N ASN A 315 -5.54 -18.88 -20.23
CA ASN A 315 -5.83 -19.37 -18.89
C ASN A 315 -6.78 -18.41 -18.15
N LEU A 316 -7.58 -18.96 -17.24
CA LEU A 316 -8.36 -18.20 -16.26
C LEU A 316 -7.48 -17.23 -15.47
N GLN A 317 -7.90 -15.97 -15.36
CA GLN A 317 -7.25 -14.99 -14.48
C GLN A 317 -7.94 -14.99 -13.12
N LEU A 318 -7.21 -15.37 -12.07
CA LEU A 318 -7.67 -15.28 -10.70
C LEU A 318 -7.19 -13.97 -10.08
N THR A 319 -8.07 -13.29 -9.35
CA THR A 319 -7.68 -12.18 -8.47
C THR A 319 -8.28 -12.45 -7.10
N ALA A 320 -7.44 -12.43 -6.07
CA ALA A 320 -7.89 -12.55 -4.69
C ALA A 320 -7.59 -11.25 -3.94
N SER A 321 -8.56 -10.76 -3.18
CA SER A 321 -8.39 -9.56 -2.37
C SER A 321 -8.88 -9.81 -0.95
N VAL A 322 -8.00 -9.53 0.01
CA VAL A 322 -8.34 -9.53 1.44
C VAL A 322 -8.41 -8.09 1.90
N LYS A 323 -9.50 -7.71 2.59
CA LYS A 323 -9.66 -6.38 3.17
C LYS A 323 -10.17 -6.51 4.60
N PHE A 324 -9.55 -5.78 5.53
CA PHE A 324 -10.04 -5.67 6.89
C PHE A 324 -11.10 -4.58 6.95
N ALA A 325 -12.22 -4.89 7.60
CA ALA A 325 -13.16 -3.85 7.97
C ALA A 325 -12.46 -2.85 8.90
N PRO A 326 -12.79 -1.54 8.84
CA PRO A 326 -12.15 -0.53 9.70
C PRO A 326 -12.25 -0.82 11.21
N PHE A 327 -13.24 -1.62 11.61
CA PHE A 327 -13.51 -2.03 12.99
C PHE A 327 -13.03 -3.46 13.32
N ALA A 328 -12.37 -4.15 12.38
CA ALA A 328 -12.01 -5.56 12.55
C ALA A 328 -10.94 -5.79 13.62
N THR A 329 -10.08 -4.81 13.84
CA THR A 329 -8.98 -4.85 14.83
C THR A 329 -9.23 -3.81 15.94
N SER A 330 -8.56 -3.96 17.08
CA SER A 330 -8.59 -2.98 18.19
C SER A 330 -8.21 -1.57 17.73
N GLU A 331 -7.29 -1.47 16.78
CA GLU A 331 -6.95 -0.22 16.10
C GLU A 331 -7.75 -0.06 14.81
N ARG A 332 -8.30 1.14 14.59
CA ARG A 332 -9.07 1.44 13.40
C ARG A 332 -8.17 1.44 12.16
N ARG A 333 -8.44 0.54 11.21
CA ARG A 333 -7.70 0.48 9.94
C ARG A 333 -8.24 1.44 8.89
N GLY A 334 -7.36 1.80 7.95
CA GLY A 334 -7.69 2.61 6.79
C GLY A 334 -8.60 1.86 5.81
N TYR A 335 -9.34 2.60 4.98
CA TYR A 335 -10.12 2.00 3.90
C TYR A 335 -9.23 1.52 2.74
N ILE A 336 -8.15 2.24 2.46
CA ILE A 336 -7.18 1.83 1.44
C ILE A 336 -6.53 0.53 1.89
N ARG A 337 -6.14 -0.32 0.94
CA ARG A 337 -5.49 -1.58 1.29
C ARG A 337 -4.09 -1.36 1.85
N ASP A 338 -3.83 -1.90 3.02
CA ASP A 338 -2.52 -1.85 3.68
C ASP A 338 -1.54 -2.85 3.05
N ALA A 339 -0.25 -2.75 3.36
CA ALA A 339 0.76 -3.68 2.84
C ALA A 339 0.49 -5.12 3.28
N THR A 340 0.10 -5.32 4.55
CA THR A 340 -0.25 -6.64 5.12
C THR A 340 -1.45 -7.27 4.43
N GLU A 341 -2.45 -6.46 4.06
CA GLU A 341 -3.63 -6.91 3.32
C GLU A 341 -3.30 -7.36 1.89
N ARG A 342 -2.38 -6.66 1.24
CA ARG A 342 -1.90 -7.06 -0.09
C ARG A 342 -1.12 -8.35 -0.03
N ASP A 343 -0.28 -8.53 0.99
CA ASP A 343 0.50 -9.74 1.21
C ASP A 343 -0.41 -10.97 1.44
N LEU A 344 -1.40 -10.84 2.33
CA LEU A 344 -2.44 -11.87 2.52
C LEU A 344 -3.22 -12.17 1.23
N GLY A 345 -3.48 -11.15 0.41
CA GLY A 345 -4.11 -11.32 -0.90
C GLY A 345 -3.26 -12.16 -1.86
N VAL A 346 -1.94 -11.95 -1.88
CA VAL A 346 -1.00 -12.73 -2.72
C VAL A 346 -0.93 -14.18 -2.23
N HIS A 347 -0.79 -14.41 -0.93
CA HIS A 347 -0.80 -15.76 -0.35
C HIS A 347 -2.09 -16.51 -0.67
N LEU A 348 -3.24 -15.84 -0.53
CA LEU A 348 -4.53 -16.43 -0.87
C LEU A 348 -4.64 -16.73 -2.38
N GLU A 349 -4.20 -15.82 -3.24
CA GLU A 349 -4.21 -16.03 -4.69
C GLU A 349 -3.34 -17.22 -5.11
N ASN A 350 -2.16 -17.35 -4.51
CA ASN A 350 -1.26 -18.48 -4.77
C ASN A 350 -1.86 -19.82 -4.31
N ALA A 351 -2.42 -19.85 -3.10
CA ALA A 351 -3.07 -21.04 -2.57
C ALA A 351 -4.24 -21.51 -3.46
N LEU A 352 -5.08 -20.58 -3.94
CA LEU A 352 -6.23 -20.88 -4.78
C LEU A 352 -5.87 -21.32 -6.20
N LYS A 353 -4.71 -20.93 -6.73
CA LYS A 353 -4.21 -21.43 -8.03
C LYS A 353 -3.97 -22.94 -8.03
N ALA A 354 -3.61 -23.53 -6.88
CA ALA A 354 -3.43 -24.97 -6.75
C ALA A 354 -4.75 -25.74 -6.84
N MET A 355 -5.86 -25.12 -6.43
CA MET A 355 -7.19 -25.72 -6.41
C MET A 355 -7.91 -25.64 -7.77
N LEU A 356 -7.72 -24.56 -8.52
CA LEU A 356 -8.50 -24.25 -9.72
C LEU A 356 -7.90 -24.87 -10.99
N LEU A 357 -8.76 -25.23 -11.96
CA LEU A 357 -8.34 -25.64 -13.31
C LEU A 357 -8.42 -24.46 -14.29
N PRO A 358 -7.33 -23.72 -14.54
CA PRO A 358 -7.39 -22.50 -15.35
C PRO A 358 -7.72 -22.74 -16.82
N THR A 359 -7.52 -23.95 -17.34
CA THR A 359 -7.77 -24.33 -18.73
C THR A 359 -9.25 -24.53 -19.06
N ARG A 360 -10.11 -24.73 -18.04
CA ARG A 360 -11.57 -24.90 -18.22
C ARG A 360 -12.29 -23.59 -18.54
N TRP A 361 -11.72 -22.46 -18.12
CA TRP A 361 -12.35 -21.14 -18.22
C TRP A 361 -11.45 -20.13 -18.98
N PRO A 362 -11.22 -20.32 -20.29
CA PRO A 362 -10.44 -19.37 -21.08
C PRO A 362 -11.13 -18.01 -21.16
N LYS A 363 -10.35 -16.92 -21.31
CA LYS A 363 -10.86 -15.53 -21.44
C LYS A 363 -11.77 -15.06 -20.29
N SER A 364 -11.71 -15.74 -19.16
CA SER A 364 -12.54 -15.47 -18.00
C SER A 364 -11.68 -15.02 -16.83
N ALA A 365 -12.27 -14.24 -15.95
CA ALA A 365 -11.71 -13.85 -14.68
C ALA A 365 -12.61 -14.29 -13.53
N ILE A 366 -11.99 -14.70 -12.43
CA ILE A 366 -12.67 -14.97 -11.16
C ILE A 366 -12.06 -14.04 -10.13
N ASP A 367 -12.94 -13.38 -9.39
CA ASP A 367 -12.59 -12.36 -8.41
C ASP A 367 -13.11 -12.78 -7.04
N VAL A 368 -12.18 -13.13 -6.16
CA VAL A 368 -12.46 -13.59 -4.79
C VAL A 368 -12.20 -12.42 -3.86
N ALA A 369 -13.26 -11.91 -3.24
CA ALA A 369 -13.17 -10.81 -2.28
C ALA A 369 -13.50 -11.32 -0.89
N ILE A 370 -12.54 -11.23 0.03
CA ILE A 370 -12.71 -11.57 1.45
C ILE A 370 -12.67 -10.29 2.27
N THR A 371 -13.71 -10.11 3.07
CA THR A 371 -13.79 -9.05 4.08
C THR A 371 -13.63 -9.67 5.46
N VAL A 372 -12.57 -9.27 6.17
CA VAL A 372 -12.34 -9.64 7.57
C VAL A 372 -13.22 -8.73 8.42
N LEU A 373 -14.21 -9.32 9.10
CA LEU A 373 -15.14 -8.60 9.97
C LEU A 373 -14.58 -8.47 11.38
N GLU A 374 -13.91 -9.51 11.86
CA GLU A 374 -13.26 -9.56 13.16
C GLU A 374 -11.94 -10.29 12.98
N ALA A 375 -10.86 -9.64 13.40
CA ALA A 375 -9.50 -10.13 13.30
C ALA A 375 -8.99 -10.53 14.68
N GLU A 376 -8.39 -11.71 14.75
CA GLU A 376 -7.77 -12.18 15.98
C GLU A 376 -6.38 -11.55 16.16
N GLY A 377 -6.17 -10.87 17.29
CA GLY A 377 -4.91 -10.24 17.66
C GLY A 377 -5.13 -8.98 18.46
N ASP A 378 -4.35 -8.79 19.52
CA ASP A 378 -4.41 -7.59 20.34
C ASP A 378 -3.14 -6.75 20.14
N ALA A 379 -3.30 -5.53 19.62
CA ALA A 379 -2.21 -4.56 19.51
C ALA A 379 -1.89 -3.90 20.88
N SER A 380 -2.68 -4.18 21.92
CA SER A 380 -2.49 -3.64 23.26
C SER A 380 -1.28 -4.20 24.01
N ILE A 381 -0.66 -5.29 23.53
CA ILE A 381 0.60 -5.79 24.10
C ILE A 381 1.73 -4.92 23.53
N PRO A 382 2.34 -4.02 24.33
CA PRO A 382 3.46 -3.26 23.86
C PRO A 382 4.58 -4.24 23.52
N SER A 383 5.07 -4.16 22.29
CA SER A 383 6.22 -4.90 21.77
C SER A 383 7.52 -4.47 22.48
N GLN A 384 7.59 -4.69 23.78
CA GLN A 384 8.76 -4.57 24.64
C GLN A 384 9.46 -5.94 24.66
N GLY A 385 10.03 -6.34 23.51
CA GLY A 385 10.80 -7.57 23.39
C GLY A 385 10.73 -8.18 22.00
N GLY A 386 11.87 -8.68 21.50
CA GLY A 386 12.01 -9.25 20.14
C GLY A 386 11.07 -10.43 19.79
N SER A 387 10.29 -10.94 20.75
CA SER A 387 9.26 -11.97 20.58
C SER A 387 7.90 -11.41 20.10
N GLY A 388 7.65 -10.10 20.20
CA GLY A 388 6.35 -9.50 19.87
C GLY A 388 5.97 -9.60 18.39
N ASN A 389 6.95 -9.74 17.48
CA ASN A 389 6.69 -9.83 16.04
C ASN A 389 6.05 -11.17 15.63
N VAL A 390 6.36 -12.26 16.35
CA VAL A 390 5.85 -13.61 16.04
C VAL A 390 4.41 -13.79 16.53
N ILE A 391 4.00 -13.15 17.62
CA ILE A 391 2.62 -13.22 18.12
C ILE A 391 1.66 -12.50 17.16
N ALA A 392 2.08 -11.34 16.65
CA ALA A 392 1.31 -10.61 15.64
C ALA A 392 1.16 -11.42 14.34
N SER A 393 2.20 -12.14 13.91
CA SER A 393 2.12 -12.99 12.72
C SER A 393 1.18 -14.19 12.91
N VAL A 394 1.08 -14.76 14.11
CA VAL A 394 0.11 -15.84 14.41
C VAL A 394 -1.34 -15.41 14.15
N GLY A 395 -1.71 -14.19 14.57
CA GLY A 395 -3.06 -13.66 14.30
C GLY A 395 -3.35 -13.56 12.80
N LEU A 396 -2.38 -13.05 12.01
CA LEU A 396 -2.49 -12.98 10.56
C LEU A 396 -2.54 -14.37 9.89
N MET A 397 -1.80 -15.34 10.42
CA MET A 397 -1.81 -16.73 9.95
C MET A 397 -3.17 -17.40 10.17
N ASN A 398 -3.82 -17.17 11.31
CA ASN A 398 -5.18 -17.66 11.56
C ASN A 398 -6.19 -17.08 10.57
N ILE A 399 -6.06 -15.78 10.27
CA ILE A 399 -6.88 -15.11 9.26
C ILE A 399 -6.63 -15.72 7.88
N LEU A 400 -5.37 -15.94 7.49
CA LEU A 400 -5.04 -16.56 6.20
C LEU A 400 -5.63 -17.97 6.08
N SER A 401 -5.50 -18.80 7.12
CA SER A 401 -6.07 -20.14 7.18
C SER A 401 -7.59 -20.13 7.00
N GLY A 402 -8.27 -19.21 7.69
CA GLY A 402 -9.70 -19.00 7.53
C GLY A 402 -10.06 -18.50 6.13
N CYS A 403 -9.28 -17.57 5.57
CA CYS A 403 -9.46 -17.05 4.21
C CYS A 403 -9.37 -18.16 3.16
N ILE A 404 -8.40 -19.05 3.28
CA ILE A 404 -8.20 -20.20 2.39
C ILE A 404 -9.44 -21.12 2.44
N THR A 405 -9.87 -21.49 3.64
CA THR A 405 -11.00 -22.41 3.84
C THR A 405 -12.33 -21.78 3.40
N ALA A 406 -12.54 -20.49 3.70
CA ALA A 406 -13.72 -19.74 3.27
C ALA A 406 -13.77 -19.58 1.74
N ALA A 407 -12.66 -19.18 1.11
CA ALA A 407 -12.60 -19.07 -0.35
C ALA A 407 -12.87 -20.40 -1.05
N SER A 408 -12.33 -21.50 -0.54
CA SER A 408 -12.60 -22.86 -1.02
C SER A 408 -14.09 -23.19 -0.96
N ALA A 409 -14.76 -22.90 0.16
CA ALA A 409 -16.19 -23.09 0.33
C ALA A 409 -17.01 -22.23 -0.65
N ALA A 410 -16.65 -20.96 -0.81
CA ALA A 410 -17.35 -20.02 -1.69
C ALA A 410 -17.15 -20.36 -3.18
N LEU A 411 -15.98 -20.86 -3.59
CA LEU A 411 -15.72 -21.34 -4.96
C LEU A 411 -16.53 -22.61 -5.27
N ALA A 412 -16.64 -23.52 -4.30
CA ALA A 412 -17.47 -24.71 -4.44
C ALA A 412 -18.97 -24.36 -4.50
N ASP A 413 -19.42 -23.38 -3.70
CA ASP A 413 -20.79 -22.83 -3.75
C ASP A 413 -21.09 -22.17 -5.11
N ALA A 414 -20.12 -21.45 -5.67
CA ALA A 414 -20.18 -20.89 -7.03
C ALA A 414 -20.16 -21.95 -8.16
N ARG A 415 -19.98 -23.23 -7.81
CA ARG A 415 -19.91 -24.37 -8.75
C ARG A 415 -18.80 -24.22 -9.79
N ILE A 416 -17.68 -23.63 -9.38
CA ILE A 416 -16.48 -23.54 -10.20
C ILE A 416 -15.76 -24.88 -10.12
N ASP A 417 -15.35 -25.40 -11.28
CA ASP A 417 -14.58 -26.64 -11.34
C ASP A 417 -13.25 -26.51 -10.58
N ALA A 418 -13.11 -27.32 -9.54
CA ALA A 418 -11.91 -27.42 -8.71
C ALA A 418 -11.36 -28.86 -8.72
N VAL A 419 -10.05 -29.01 -8.55
CA VAL A 419 -9.39 -30.32 -8.49
C VAL A 419 -9.71 -31.05 -7.18
N ASP A 420 -9.69 -30.31 -6.07
CA ASP A 420 -9.97 -30.75 -4.71
C ASP A 420 -10.44 -29.54 -3.87
N LEU A 421 -10.92 -29.74 -2.66
CA LEU A 421 -11.19 -28.67 -1.71
C LEU A 421 -9.90 -28.23 -1.01
N LEU A 422 -9.69 -26.94 -0.86
CA LEU A 422 -8.52 -26.40 -0.17
C LEU A 422 -8.86 -26.09 1.31
N THR A 423 -7.98 -26.50 2.22
CA THR A 423 -8.12 -26.26 3.68
C THR A 423 -6.86 -25.67 4.27
N GLY A 424 -7.00 -24.70 5.18
CA GLY A 424 -5.90 -24.09 5.92
C GLY A 424 -5.75 -24.65 7.33
N GLY A 425 -4.51 -24.73 7.82
CA GLY A 425 -4.20 -25.10 9.20
C GLY A 425 -3.04 -24.28 9.76
N VAL A 426 -3.15 -23.88 11.03
CA VAL A 426 -2.12 -23.09 11.74
C VAL A 426 -1.56 -23.90 12.90
N VAL A 427 -0.27 -23.77 13.13
CA VAL A 427 0.46 -24.35 14.25
C VAL A 427 1.41 -23.31 14.84
N ALA A 428 1.63 -23.38 16.14
CA ALA A 428 2.70 -22.63 16.80
C ALA A 428 3.48 -23.50 17.77
N VAL A 429 4.75 -23.13 17.95
CA VAL A 429 5.62 -23.63 19.00
C VAL A 429 5.66 -22.58 20.10
N VAL A 430 5.09 -22.95 21.25
CA VAL A 430 5.06 -22.11 22.45
C VAL A 430 6.09 -22.63 23.43
N SER A 431 6.92 -21.72 23.94
CA SER A 431 7.83 -22.03 25.05
C SER A 431 7.17 -21.59 26.33
N ASP A 432 7.08 -22.48 27.32
CA ASP A 432 6.62 -22.09 28.65
C ASP A 432 7.75 -21.33 29.37
N PRO A 433 7.52 -20.08 29.83
CA PRO A 433 8.54 -19.27 30.47
C PRO A 433 9.06 -19.87 31.79
N ARG A 434 8.27 -20.72 32.46
CA ARG A 434 8.65 -21.29 33.78
C ARG A 434 9.43 -22.59 33.65
N SER A 435 9.06 -23.44 32.70
CA SER A 435 9.67 -24.76 32.52
C SER A 435 10.71 -24.80 31.39
N GLY A 436 10.72 -23.80 30.50
CA GLY A 436 11.55 -23.78 29.29
C GLY A 436 11.19 -24.90 28.30
N GLN A 437 10.09 -25.63 28.55
CA GLN A 437 9.67 -26.73 27.70
C GLN A 437 8.91 -26.17 26.49
N GLN A 438 9.29 -26.64 25.30
CA GLN A 438 8.61 -26.30 24.05
C GLN A 438 7.43 -27.24 23.82
N THR A 439 6.28 -26.68 23.48
CA THR A 439 5.06 -27.42 23.16
C THR A 439 4.52 -26.99 21.80
N LEU A 440 4.08 -27.97 21.00
CA LEU A 440 3.42 -27.77 19.72
C LEU A 440 1.92 -27.61 19.94
N LEU A 441 1.36 -26.49 19.48
CA LEU A 441 -0.05 -26.15 19.62
C LEU A 441 -0.69 -26.04 18.24
N LEU A 442 -1.76 -26.78 18.03
CA LEU A 442 -2.62 -26.64 16.86
C LEU A 442 -3.61 -25.50 17.09
N ASP A 443 -3.82 -24.66 16.07
CA ASP A 443 -4.73 -23.52 16.13
C ASP A 443 -4.48 -22.63 17.38
N PRO A 444 -3.31 -21.97 17.42
CA PRO A 444 -2.93 -21.08 18.51
C PRO A 444 -3.76 -19.80 18.47
N ASN A 445 -4.05 -19.24 19.63
CA ASN A 445 -4.65 -17.91 19.76
C ASN A 445 -3.58 -16.96 20.31
N PRO A 446 -3.29 -15.81 19.66
CA PRO A 446 -2.29 -14.86 20.14
C PRO A 446 -2.61 -14.31 21.54
N THR A 447 -3.88 -14.31 21.96
CA THR A 447 -4.28 -13.84 23.30
C THR A 447 -4.10 -14.90 24.41
N GLU A 448 -3.90 -16.17 24.06
CA GLU A 448 -3.75 -17.28 25.02
C GLU A 448 -2.29 -17.56 25.40
N HIS A 449 -1.32 -16.93 24.72
CA HIS A 449 0.09 -17.29 24.79
C HIS A 449 0.99 -16.06 24.95
N GLU A 450 1.89 -16.10 25.93
CA GLU A 450 2.83 -15.01 26.22
C GLU A 450 4.10 -15.08 25.35
N SER A 451 4.59 -16.29 25.07
CA SER A 451 5.85 -16.52 24.35
C SER A 451 5.72 -17.57 23.24
N VAL A 452 5.50 -17.08 22.02
CA VAL A 452 5.53 -17.88 20.78
C VAL A 452 6.90 -17.80 20.14
N VAL A 453 7.56 -18.96 19.96
CA VAL A 453 8.91 -19.05 19.37
C VAL A 453 8.84 -19.07 17.85
N ALA A 454 7.92 -19.86 17.31
CA ALA A 454 7.70 -20.00 15.89
C ALA A 454 6.25 -20.38 15.58
N ALA A 455 5.81 -20.06 14.38
CA ALA A 455 4.48 -20.36 13.88
C ALA A 455 4.51 -20.69 12.39
N GLY A 456 3.55 -21.48 11.93
CA GLY A 456 3.40 -21.83 10.53
C GLY A 456 1.93 -22.01 10.15
N VAL A 457 1.60 -21.58 8.94
CA VAL A 457 0.32 -21.84 8.29
C VAL A 457 0.56 -22.60 6.99
N VAL A 458 -0.29 -23.59 6.74
CA VAL A 458 -0.21 -24.43 5.55
C VAL A 458 -1.61 -24.53 4.92
N GLY A 459 -1.66 -24.35 3.60
CA GLY A 459 -2.82 -24.69 2.77
C GLY A 459 -2.60 -26.04 2.11
N VAL A 460 -3.51 -26.99 2.30
CA VAL A 460 -3.40 -28.36 1.79
C VAL A 460 -4.63 -28.73 0.97
N LEU A 461 -4.43 -29.51 -0.10
CA LEU A 461 -5.45 -30.26 -0.82
C LEU A 461 -5.53 -31.67 -0.19
N PRO A 462 -6.44 -31.90 0.77
CA PRO A 462 -6.40 -33.04 1.67
C PRO A 462 -6.70 -34.37 0.98
N SER A 463 -7.43 -34.41 -0.14
CA SER A 463 -7.64 -35.65 -0.90
C SER A 463 -6.46 -36.01 -1.81
N ARG A 464 -5.61 -35.05 -2.14
CA ARG A 464 -4.38 -35.26 -2.94
C ARG A 464 -3.11 -35.34 -2.11
N ASP A 465 -3.17 -34.93 -0.85
CA ASP A 465 -2.01 -34.76 0.02
C ASP A 465 -0.95 -33.83 -0.56
N GLU A 466 -1.40 -32.78 -1.24
CA GLU A 466 -0.54 -31.77 -1.87
C GLU A 466 -0.62 -30.46 -1.10
N VAL A 467 0.54 -29.86 -0.83
CA VAL A 467 0.64 -28.55 -0.17
C VAL A 467 0.58 -27.45 -1.22
N ALA A 468 -0.39 -26.55 -1.07
CA ALA A 468 -0.62 -25.42 -1.97
C ALA A 468 0.19 -24.18 -1.57
N GLU A 469 0.26 -23.89 -0.27
CA GLU A 469 0.89 -22.68 0.27
C GLU A 469 1.48 -22.97 1.65
N ILE A 470 2.66 -22.40 1.94
CA ILE A 470 3.30 -22.48 3.25
C ILE A 470 3.79 -21.08 3.62
N TRP A 471 3.46 -20.64 4.83
CA TRP A 471 4.03 -19.43 5.41
C TRP A 471 4.45 -19.69 6.85
N THR A 472 5.71 -19.42 7.17
CA THR A 472 6.30 -19.68 8.49
C THR A 472 7.03 -18.46 9.02
N THR A 473 6.97 -18.25 10.33
CA THR A 473 7.64 -17.14 11.03
C THR A 473 8.27 -17.62 12.33
N GLY A 474 9.37 -16.99 12.74
CA GLY A 474 10.09 -17.32 13.97
C GLY A 474 11.38 -18.12 13.73
N GLN A 475 12.06 -18.46 14.81
CA GLN A 475 13.34 -19.14 14.77
C GLN A 475 13.22 -20.52 15.44
N LEU A 476 13.44 -21.58 14.66
CA LEU A 476 13.60 -22.93 15.19
C LEU A 476 15.06 -23.37 15.04
N SER A 477 15.54 -24.13 16.01
CA SER A 477 16.86 -24.79 15.91
C SER A 477 16.82 -25.83 14.79
N SER A 478 17.71 -25.70 13.80
CA SER A 478 17.91 -26.74 12.79
C SER A 478 18.31 -28.04 13.47
N ALA A 479 17.68 -29.14 13.09
CA ALA A 479 17.80 -30.47 13.68
C ALA A 479 19.27 -30.83 14.01
N GLY A 480 19.61 -30.91 15.30
CA GLY A 480 20.97 -31.35 15.70
C GLY A 480 21.42 -31.08 17.15
N SER A 481 20.76 -30.22 17.93
CA SER A 481 21.21 -29.94 19.31
C SER A 481 20.06 -29.85 20.30
N ALA A 482 20.10 -30.72 21.32
CA ALA A 482 19.12 -30.97 22.38
C ALA A 482 17.91 -31.87 22.01
N ALA A 483 17.73 -32.96 22.77
CA ALA A 483 16.66 -33.96 22.63
C ALA A 483 15.22 -33.43 22.86
N SER A 484 15.06 -32.14 23.15
CA SER A 484 13.80 -31.44 23.44
C SER A 484 13.41 -30.40 22.38
N ALA A 485 14.31 -30.10 21.42
CA ALA A 485 14.05 -29.07 20.42
C ALA A 485 13.07 -29.59 19.34
N ILE A 486 11.99 -28.83 19.11
CA ILE A 486 11.03 -29.14 18.06
C ILE A 486 11.64 -28.71 16.72
N GLY A 487 11.82 -29.66 15.80
CA GLY A 487 12.34 -29.40 14.46
C GLY A 487 11.27 -28.80 13.53
N PHE A 488 11.73 -28.14 12.46
CA PHE A 488 10.88 -27.55 11.43
C PHE A 488 9.95 -28.58 10.76
N ASP A 489 10.45 -29.77 10.45
CA ASP A 489 9.64 -30.83 9.81
C ASP A 489 8.45 -31.24 10.67
N ARG A 490 8.66 -31.39 11.99
CA ARG A 490 7.57 -31.71 12.93
C ARG A 490 6.54 -30.60 13.03
N LEU A 491 6.96 -29.34 12.93
CA LEU A 491 6.04 -28.21 12.88
C LEU A 491 5.17 -28.30 11.62
N LEU A 492 5.78 -28.53 10.46
CA LEU A 492 5.06 -28.62 9.19
C LEU A 492 4.10 -29.81 9.16
N ASP A 493 4.52 -30.99 9.62
CA ASP A 493 3.68 -32.18 9.71
C ASP A 493 2.43 -31.93 10.57
N GLN A 494 2.60 -31.26 11.72
CA GLN A 494 1.48 -30.89 12.58
C GLN A 494 0.56 -29.83 11.94
N ALA A 495 1.10 -28.89 11.17
CA ALA A 495 0.29 -27.93 10.42
C ALA A 495 -0.57 -28.63 9.35
N VAL A 496 -0.02 -29.64 8.66
CA VAL A 496 -0.75 -30.46 7.68
C VAL A 496 -1.87 -31.25 8.38
N ILE A 497 -1.59 -31.82 9.55
CA ILE A 497 -2.61 -32.52 10.35
C ILE A 497 -3.74 -31.56 10.76
N ALA A 498 -3.40 -30.33 11.20
CA ALA A 498 -4.39 -29.31 11.51
C ALA A 498 -5.24 -28.93 10.30
N ALA A 499 -4.64 -28.74 9.13
CA ALA A 499 -5.36 -28.42 7.89
C ALA A 499 -6.32 -29.55 7.49
N LYS A 500 -5.85 -30.81 7.52
CA LYS A 500 -6.67 -32.00 7.22
C LYS A 500 -7.84 -32.15 8.19
N ALA A 501 -7.67 -31.77 9.46
CA ALA A 501 -8.74 -31.84 10.46
C ALA A 501 -9.89 -30.84 10.22
N VAL A 502 -9.68 -29.79 9.41
CA VAL A 502 -10.74 -28.83 8.99
C VAL A 502 -11.61 -29.38 7.85
N GLN A 503 -11.08 -30.28 7.02
CA GLN A 503 -11.78 -30.87 5.87
C GLN A 503 -13.20 -31.41 6.15
N PRO A 504 -13.47 -32.19 7.21
CA PRO A 504 -14.83 -32.71 7.45
C PRO A 504 -15.86 -31.60 7.61
N VAL A 505 -15.52 -30.50 8.30
CA VAL A 505 -16.43 -29.35 8.47
C VAL A 505 -16.76 -28.72 7.12
N LEU A 506 -15.76 -28.53 6.27
CA LEU A 506 -15.94 -27.99 4.92
C LEU A 506 -16.83 -28.90 4.06
N LYS A 507 -16.62 -30.22 4.12
CA LYS A 507 -17.41 -31.20 3.40
C LYS A 507 -18.87 -31.20 3.88
N ASP A 508 -19.10 -31.17 5.17
CA ASP A 508 -20.44 -31.19 5.75
C ASP A 508 -21.22 -29.92 5.41
N ALA A 509 -20.59 -28.74 5.48
CA ALA A 509 -21.19 -27.47 5.07
C ALA A 509 -21.60 -27.46 3.58
N LEU A 510 -20.77 -28.02 2.70
CA LEU A 510 -21.08 -28.14 1.28
C LEU A 510 -22.19 -29.16 0.99
N LEU A 511 -22.19 -30.30 1.70
CA LEU A 511 -23.27 -31.28 1.61
C LEU A 511 -24.60 -30.71 2.11
N GLU A 512 -24.57 -29.88 3.15
CA GLU A 512 -25.75 -29.18 3.65
C GLU A 512 -26.29 -28.19 2.61
N SER A 513 -25.42 -27.37 2.02
CA SER A 513 -25.81 -26.46 0.93
C SER A 513 -26.38 -27.20 -0.27
N ALA A 514 -25.76 -28.31 -0.69
CA ALA A 514 -26.26 -29.15 -1.77
C ALA A 514 -27.65 -29.75 -1.46
N LYS A 515 -27.94 -30.08 -0.19
CA LYS A 515 -29.28 -30.53 0.24
C LYS A 515 -30.29 -29.38 0.17
N ARG A 516 -29.93 -28.16 0.59
CA ARG A 516 -30.80 -26.97 0.50
C ARG A 516 -31.22 -26.68 -0.94
N VAL A 517 -30.30 -26.83 -1.90
CA VAL A 517 -30.59 -26.67 -3.34
C VAL A 517 -31.55 -27.74 -3.89
N LYS A 518 -31.50 -28.98 -3.36
CA LYS A 518 -32.34 -30.08 -3.84
C LYS A 518 -33.77 -30.03 -3.31
N GLN A 519 -34.03 -29.32 -2.22
CA GLN A 519 -35.39 -29.14 -1.72
C GLN A 519 -36.17 -28.25 -2.71
N PRO A 520 -37.38 -28.64 -3.13
CA PRO A 520 -38.22 -27.75 -3.92
C PRO A 520 -38.45 -26.47 -3.11
N PRO A 521 -38.54 -25.28 -3.74
CA PRO A 521 -38.88 -24.07 -3.02
C PRO A 521 -40.18 -24.34 -2.29
N VAL A 522 -40.15 -24.26 -0.95
CA VAL A 522 -41.35 -24.38 -0.13
C VAL A 522 -42.33 -23.37 -0.71
N ALA A 523 -43.46 -23.86 -1.24
CA ALA A 523 -44.49 -23.03 -1.83
C ALA A 523 -45.06 -22.13 -0.72
N VAL A 524 -44.46 -20.95 -0.55
CA VAL A 524 -45.06 -19.88 0.24
C VAL A 524 -46.34 -19.52 -0.50
N GLY A 525 -47.47 -19.86 0.12
CA GLY A 525 -48.80 -19.73 -0.44
C GLY A 525 -49.01 -18.36 -1.08
N ASN A 526 -49.58 -18.40 -2.27
CA ASN A 526 -49.94 -17.28 -3.14
C ASN A 526 -50.72 -16.18 -2.38
N LYS A 527 -50.03 -15.21 -1.80
CA LYS A 527 -50.56 -13.90 -1.43
C LYS A 527 -49.56 -12.81 -1.80
N GLY A 528 -49.87 -12.09 -2.87
CA GLY A 528 -49.38 -10.74 -3.13
C GLY A 528 -47.92 -10.61 -3.60
N LYS A 529 -47.75 -10.15 -4.84
CA LYS A 529 -46.49 -9.56 -5.32
C LYS A 529 -46.07 -8.44 -4.36
N GLY A 530 -45.06 -8.68 -3.54
CA GLY A 530 -44.52 -7.71 -2.58
C GLY A 530 -43.72 -8.30 -1.41
N ALA A 531 -43.80 -9.61 -1.15
CA ALA A 531 -43.29 -10.20 0.11
C ALA A 531 -42.01 -11.06 -0.01
N ALA A 532 -41.19 -10.91 -1.06
CA ALA A 532 -39.91 -11.64 -1.15
C ALA A 532 -38.75 -10.96 -0.39
N ILE A 533 -39.01 -9.83 0.28
CA ILE A 533 -38.04 -9.07 1.10
C ILE A 533 -38.29 -9.28 2.62
N ALA A 534 -39.40 -9.92 3.01
CA ALA A 534 -39.91 -9.88 4.38
C ALA A 534 -39.51 -11.06 5.29
N ASN A 535 -38.52 -11.88 4.94
CA ASN A 535 -38.03 -12.98 5.79
C ASN A 535 -36.66 -12.70 6.45
N ASN A 536 -36.14 -11.47 6.35
CA ASN A 536 -35.25 -10.97 7.40
C ASN A 536 -36.17 -10.37 8.45
N GLU A 537 -36.46 -11.13 9.51
CA GLU A 537 -37.01 -10.55 10.72
C GLU A 537 -35.95 -9.57 11.23
N ASP A 538 -36.19 -8.28 10.99
CA ASP A 538 -35.56 -7.19 11.70
C ASP A 538 -35.80 -7.45 13.18
N VAL A 539 -34.73 -7.80 13.91
CA VAL A 539 -34.75 -7.84 15.37
C VAL A 539 -34.90 -6.39 15.82
N GLU A 540 -36.15 -5.97 16.00
CA GLU A 540 -36.49 -4.74 16.70
C GLU A 540 -35.88 -4.82 18.11
N MET A 541 -34.89 -3.96 18.38
CA MET A 541 -34.43 -3.70 19.72
C MET A 541 -35.57 -3.01 20.47
N ALA A 542 -36.25 -3.74 21.34
CA ALA A 542 -37.12 -3.14 22.35
C ALA A 542 -36.26 -2.17 23.18
N THR A 543 -36.72 -0.92 23.21
CA THR A 543 -36.16 0.25 23.89
C THR A 543 -35.83 0.04 25.34
#